data_AF-F4HI94-F1
#
_entry.id   AF-F4HI94-F1
#
_cell.length_a   1.000
_cell.length_b   1.000
_cell.length_c   1.000
_cell.angle_alpha   90.00
_cell.angle_beta   90.00
_cell.angle_gamma   90.00
#
_symmetry.space_group_name_H-M   'P 1'
#
loop_
_entity.id
_entity.type
_entity.pdbx_description
1 polymer ?
#
loop_
_entity_poly.entity_id
_entity_poly.type
_entity_poly.pdbx_seq_one_letter_code
_entity_poly.pdbx_strand_id
1 'polypeptide(L)'
;MGLEALFNPKSIAVIGASSKPGKIGYAIMKNLIEYGYKGKIYPVNIKGGEMEISGRKFKVYKSILEIPDEVDMAVIVVPAKFVPGVLEECGKKGVKVVPIISSGFGELGEEGKKVEQQLVETAKKYGMRILGPNIFGVVYTPANLNATFGPKDVLPGPLALISQSGALGIALMGWTILEKIGLSAVVSVGNKADIDDADLLEFFKDDENTKAILIYMEGVKDGRRFMEVAKEVSKKKPIIVIKAGRSERGAKAAASHTGSLAGSDTIYSAAFKQSGVLRALTIGEAFDWARALSNLPEPQGDNVVIITNGGGIGVMATDAAEEEGLHLYDNLEELKIFANHMPPFGSYKNPVDLTGMADAKSYEGAIRDALAHPEMHSIVVLYCQTAVLDPRELAEIIIREYNNSGRKKPLVVAIVGGSEAKEAINKLNENGIPAYPEPERAIKSLSALYKWSKWKEKHRD
;
A
#
# COMPACT_ATOMS: atom_id res chain seq x y z
N MET A 1 9.35 -10.96 -20.23
CA MET A 1 8.14 -10.26 -20.70
C MET A 1 7.64 -9.40 -19.56
N GLY A 2 7.36 -8.12 -19.80
CA GLY A 2 6.92 -7.19 -18.75
C GLY A 2 5.51 -7.51 -18.26
N LEU A 3 5.18 -7.06 -17.05
CA LEU A 3 3.84 -7.16 -16.45
C LEU A 3 2.84 -6.11 -16.99
N GLU A 4 3.17 -5.45 -18.09
CA GLU A 4 2.33 -4.37 -18.66
C GLU A 4 0.90 -4.83 -18.95
N ALA A 5 0.72 -6.05 -19.48
CA ALA A 5 -0.61 -6.60 -19.73
C ALA A 5 -1.41 -6.92 -18.46
N LEU A 6 -0.76 -6.99 -17.29
CA LEU A 6 -1.44 -7.14 -16.00
C LEU A 6 -2.04 -5.82 -15.51
N PHE A 7 -1.37 -4.70 -15.76
CA PHE A 7 -1.76 -3.40 -15.19
C PHE A 7 -2.45 -2.48 -16.21
N ASN A 8 -2.02 -2.51 -17.48
CA ASN A 8 -2.58 -1.71 -18.58
C ASN A 8 -3.07 -2.57 -19.76
N PRO A 9 -3.96 -3.56 -19.53
CA PRO A 9 -4.57 -4.30 -20.64
C PRO A 9 -5.44 -3.37 -21.50
N LYS A 10 -5.50 -3.62 -22.81
CA LYS A 10 -6.47 -2.98 -23.73
C LYS A 10 -7.77 -3.78 -23.80
N SER A 11 -7.71 -5.07 -23.52
CA SER A 11 -8.85 -5.98 -23.53
C SER A 11 -8.74 -7.06 -22.45
N ILE A 12 -9.88 -7.34 -21.81
CA ILE A 12 -10.00 -8.32 -20.72
C ILE A 12 -11.10 -9.31 -21.06
N ALA A 13 -10.80 -10.60 -21.03
CA ALA A 13 -11.79 -11.66 -21.01
C ALA A 13 -12.08 -12.09 -19.56
N VAL A 14 -13.35 -12.24 -19.19
CA VAL A 14 -13.76 -12.77 -17.89
C VAL A 14 -14.39 -14.14 -18.09
N ILE A 15 -13.62 -15.20 -17.81
CA ILE A 15 -14.01 -16.59 -18.07
C ILE A 15 -14.68 -17.17 -16.83
N GLY A 16 -15.96 -17.51 -16.95
CA GLY A 16 -16.84 -17.74 -15.80
C GLY A 16 -17.72 -16.54 -15.46
N ALA A 17 -17.80 -15.53 -16.35
CA ALA A 17 -18.72 -14.41 -16.23
C ALA A 17 -20.16 -14.90 -16.03
N SER A 18 -20.93 -14.15 -15.25
CA SER A 18 -22.32 -14.50 -14.90
C SER A 18 -23.13 -13.23 -14.71
N SER A 19 -24.39 -13.22 -15.13
CA SER A 19 -25.36 -12.16 -14.81
C SER A 19 -26.05 -12.37 -13.45
N LYS A 20 -25.88 -13.54 -12.82
CA LYS A 20 -26.49 -13.85 -11.51
C LYS A 20 -25.71 -13.19 -10.36
N PRO A 21 -26.34 -12.29 -9.57
CA PRO A 21 -25.74 -11.75 -8.36
C PRO A 21 -25.31 -12.84 -7.36
N GLY A 22 -24.26 -12.56 -6.60
CA GLY A 22 -23.66 -13.50 -5.64
C GLY A 22 -22.64 -14.47 -6.24
N LYS A 23 -22.51 -14.56 -7.57
CA LYS A 23 -21.38 -15.28 -8.19
C LYS A 23 -20.15 -14.38 -8.30
N ILE A 24 -18.96 -14.95 -8.11
CA ILE A 24 -17.68 -14.22 -8.23
C ILE A 24 -17.51 -13.60 -9.62
N GLY A 25 -17.83 -14.35 -10.70
CA GLY A 25 -17.77 -13.81 -12.06
C GLY A 25 -18.76 -12.67 -12.35
N TYR A 26 -19.85 -12.55 -11.57
CA TYR A 26 -20.72 -11.36 -11.62
C TYR A 26 -20.04 -10.17 -10.93
N ALA A 27 -19.44 -10.38 -9.76
CA ALA A 27 -18.75 -9.34 -9.00
C ALA A 27 -17.58 -8.73 -9.80
N ILE A 28 -16.75 -9.56 -10.44
CA ILE A 28 -15.62 -9.09 -11.27
C ILE A 28 -16.12 -8.26 -12.47
N MET A 29 -17.14 -8.74 -13.18
CA MET A 29 -17.75 -7.98 -14.28
C MET A 29 -18.30 -6.64 -13.81
N LYS A 30 -19.04 -6.63 -12.70
CA LYS A 30 -19.59 -5.43 -12.09
C LYS A 30 -18.50 -4.44 -11.70
N ASN A 31 -17.44 -4.91 -11.04
CA ASN A 31 -16.32 -4.07 -10.60
C ASN A 31 -15.58 -3.46 -11.80
N LEU A 32 -15.28 -4.23 -12.85
CA LEU A 32 -14.66 -3.67 -14.06
C LEU A 32 -15.51 -2.56 -14.69
N ILE A 33 -16.83 -2.73 -14.72
CA ILE A 33 -17.75 -1.76 -15.32
C ILE A 33 -17.90 -0.52 -14.44
N GLU A 34 -18.21 -0.70 -13.16
CA GLU A 34 -18.53 0.39 -12.24
C GLU A 34 -17.30 1.19 -11.82
N TYR A 35 -16.12 0.55 -11.76
CA TYR A 35 -14.85 1.24 -11.54
C TYR A 35 -14.38 2.05 -12.76
N GLY A 36 -15.01 1.83 -13.93
CA GLY A 36 -14.85 2.68 -15.10
C GLY A 36 -13.75 2.27 -16.07
N TYR A 37 -13.39 0.98 -16.11
CA TYR A 37 -12.39 0.45 -17.05
C TYR A 37 -12.74 0.82 -18.50
N LYS A 38 -11.76 1.41 -19.20
CA LYS A 38 -11.94 2.00 -20.53
C LYS A 38 -11.67 1.01 -21.68
N GLY A 39 -10.97 -0.08 -21.40
CA GLY A 39 -10.69 -1.12 -22.39
C GLY A 39 -11.91 -1.99 -22.70
N LYS A 40 -11.73 -2.95 -23.62
CA LYS A 40 -12.79 -3.87 -24.02
C LYS A 40 -12.96 -4.99 -22.98
N ILE A 41 -14.20 -5.33 -22.64
CA ILE A 41 -14.54 -6.41 -21.69
C ILE A 41 -15.32 -7.50 -22.45
N TYR A 42 -14.83 -8.74 -22.38
CA TYR A 42 -15.43 -9.90 -23.02
C TYR A 42 -15.87 -10.94 -21.99
N PRO A 43 -17.18 -11.06 -21.71
CA PRO A 43 -17.66 -12.15 -20.88
C PRO A 43 -17.61 -13.48 -21.62
N VAL A 44 -17.03 -14.49 -20.99
CA VAL A 44 -16.98 -15.86 -21.51
C VAL A 44 -17.73 -16.80 -20.56
N ASN A 45 -18.71 -17.50 -21.10
CA ASN A 45 -19.52 -18.49 -20.38
C ASN A 45 -20.03 -19.54 -21.37
N ILE A 46 -19.95 -20.82 -21.01
CA ILE A 46 -20.38 -21.96 -21.85
C ILE A 46 -21.81 -21.85 -22.38
N LYS A 47 -22.70 -21.09 -21.72
CA LYS A 47 -24.08 -20.86 -22.18
C LYS A 47 -24.16 -19.96 -23.42
N GLY A 48 -23.18 -19.08 -23.61
CA GLY A 48 -23.22 -18.03 -24.64
C GLY A 48 -24.40 -17.07 -24.47
N GLY A 49 -24.74 -16.35 -25.54
CA GLY A 49 -25.91 -15.47 -25.62
C GLY A 49 -25.58 -14.01 -25.31
N GLU A 50 -26.46 -13.36 -24.57
CA GLU A 50 -26.31 -11.96 -24.15
C GLU A 50 -26.41 -11.86 -22.62
N MET A 51 -25.74 -10.86 -22.05
CA MET A 51 -25.90 -10.50 -20.64
C MET A 51 -25.95 -8.99 -20.46
N GLU A 52 -26.61 -8.56 -19.39
CA GLU A 52 -26.65 -7.17 -18.97
C GLU A 52 -26.16 -7.05 -17.53
N ILE A 53 -25.21 -6.16 -17.28
CA ILE A 53 -24.68 -5.85 -15.95
C ILE A 53 -24.45 -4.34 -15.88
N SER A 54 -24.95 -3.71 -14.82
CA SER A 54 -24.82 -2.26 -14.57
C SER A 54 -25.23 -1.40 -15.79
N GLY A 55 -26.34 -1.77 -16.45
CA GLY A 55 -26.90 -1.06 -17.61
C GLY A 55 -26.15 -1.26 -18.93
N ARG A 56 -25.09 -2.09 -18.96
CA ARG A 56 -24.33 -2.40 -20.18
C ARG A 56 -24.66 -3.80 -20.68
N LYS A 57 -25.00 -3.91 -21.97
CA LYS A 57 -25.23 -5.18 -22.66
C LYS A 57 -23.95 -5.71 -23.28
N PHE A 58 -23.75 -7.02 -23.19
CA PHE A 58 -22.58 -7.72 -23.72
C PHE A 58 -23.01 -8.97 -24.48
N LYS A 59 -22.32 -9.23 -25.58
CA LYS A 59 -22.29 -10.57 -26.19
C LYS A 59 -21.44 -11.48 -25.32
N VAL A 60 -21.98 -12.64 -24.98
CA VAL A 60 -21.30 -13.68 -24.20
C VAL A 60 -20.79 -14.74 -25.14
N TYR A 61 -19.48 -14.95 -25.13
CA TYR A 61 -18.80 -15.96 -25.95
C TYR A 61 -18.75 -17.29 -25.21
N LYS A 62 -18.86 -18.41 -25.93
CA LYS A 62 -18.82 -19.74 -25.28
C LYS A 62 -17.39 -20.15 -24.92
N SER A 63 -16.43 -19.70 -25.71
CA SER A 63 -14.99 -19.87 -25.50
C SER A 63 -14.27 -18.55 -25.79
N ILE A 64 -13.12 -18.35 -25.16
CA ILE A 64 -12.24 -17.22 -25.47
C ILE A 64 -11.76 -17.22 -26.93
N LEU A 65 -11.74 -18.38 -27.59
CA LEU A 65 -11.38 -18.54 -29.00
C LEU A 65 -12.41 -17.92 -29.96
N GLU A 66 -13.67 -17.75 -29.53
CA GLU A 66 -14.73 -17.15 -30.35
C GLU A 66 -14.67 -15.61 -30.33
N ILE A 67 -13.86 -15.01 -29.46
CA ILE A 67 -13.68 -13.55 -29.42
C ILE A 67 -12.94 -13.15 -30.70
N PRO A 68 -13.46 -12.20 -31.51
CA PRO A 68 -12.81 -11.82 -32.76
C PRO A 68 -11.51 -11.02 -32.52
N ASP A 69 -11.48 -10.23 -31.45
CA ASP A 69 -10.38 -9.32 -31.13
C ASP A 69 -9.27 -9.99 -30.31
N GLU A 70 -8.11 -9.34 -30.22
CA GLU A 70 -7.05 -9.74 -29.29
C GLU A 70 -7.48 -9.59 -27.83
N VAL A 71 -6.95 -10.45 -26.97
CA VAL A 71 -7.20 -10.45 -25.52
C VAL A 71 -5.86 -10.33 -24.79
N ASP A 72 -5.62 -9.19 -24.14
CA ASP A 72 -4.37 -8.99 -23.37
C ASP A 72 -4.38 -9.79 -22.06
N MET A 73 -5.51 -9.75 -21.36
CA MET A 73 -5.70 -10.40 -20.05
C MET A 73 -6.93 -11.32 -20.05
N ALA A 74 -6.81 -12.50 -19.45
CA ALA A 74 -7.94 -13.39 -19.19
C ALA A 74 -8.08 -13.72 -17.69
N VAL A 75 -9.15 -13.23 -17.07
CA VAL A 75 -9.47 -13.53 -15.66
C VAL A 75 -10.28 -14.82 -15.60
N ILE A 76 -9.71 -15.87 -15.00
CA ILE A 76 -10.34 -17.19 -14.90
C ILE A 76 -11.02 -17.35 -13.54
N VAL A 77 -12.33 -17.59 -13.55
CA VAL A 77 -13.18 -17.81 -12.37
C VAL A 77 -14.15 -18.99 -12.60
N VAL A 78 -13.60 -20.12 -13.00
CA VAL A 78 -14.33 -21.40 -13.19
C VAL A 78 -13.84 -22.47 -12.22
N PRO A 79 -14.61 -23.53 -11.91
CA PRO A 79 -14.15 -24.60 -11.03
C PRO A 79 -12.78 -25.17 -11.44
N ALA A 80 -11.92 -25.49 -10.47
CA ALA A 80 -10.51 -25.88 -10.67
C ALA A 80 -10.30 -26.92 -11.78
N LYS A 81 -11.15 -27.95 -11.83
CA LYS A 81 -11.08 -29.03 -12.82
C LYS A 81 -11.16 -28.57 -14.29
N PHE A 82 -11.69 -27.38 -14.56
CA PHE A 82 -11.79 -26.83 -15.91
C PHE A 82 -10.66 -25.85 -16.24
N VAL A 83 -9.90 -25.38 -15.24
CA VAL A 83 -8.87 -24.36 -15.41
C VAL A 83 -7.77 -24.79 -16.39
N PRO A 84 -7.23 -26.03 -16.37
CA PRO A 84 -6.22 -26.43 -17.35
C PRO A 84 -6.69 -26.32 -18.81
N GLY A 85 -7.91 -26.77 -19.09
CA GLY A 85 -8.48 -26.69 -20.44
C GLY A 85 -8.72 -25.25 -20.89
N VAL A 86 -9.25 -24.40 -20.00
CA VAL A 86 -9.45 -22.97 -20.26
C VAL A 86 -8.12 -22.25 -20.48
N LEU A 87 -7.09 -22.58 -19.70
CA LEU A 87 -5.76 -21.98 -19.85
C LEU A 87 -5.13 -22.34 -21.21
N GLU A 88 -5.31 -23.58 -21.68
CA GLU A 88 -4.88 -23.98 -23.02
C GLU A 88 -5.58 -23.17 -24.12
N GLU A 89 -6.88 -22.86 -23.96
CA GLU A 89 -7.60 -21.97 -24.87
C GLU A 89 -7.07 -20.52 -24.83
N CYS A 90 -6.73 -20.00 -23.65
CA CYS A 90 -6.07 -18.70 -23.50
C CYS A 90 -4.73 -18.66 -24.25
N GLY A 91 -3.94 -19.74 -24.15
CA GLY A 91 -2.66 -19.87 -24.85
C GLY A 91 -2.84 -19.83 -26.37
N LYS A 92 -3.80 -20.60 -26.90
CA LYS A 92 -4.15 -20.59 -28.33
C LYS A 92 -4.68 -19.24 -28.82
N LYS A 93 -5.35 -18.47 -27.95
CA LYS A 93 -5.81 -17.11 -28.24
C LYS A 93 -4.69 -16.07 -28.23
N GLY A 94 -3.52 -16.40 -27.67
CA GLY A 94 -2.39 -15.47 -27.53
C GLY A 94 -2.54 -14.49 -26.36
N VAL A 95 -3.23 -14.90 -25.28
CA VAL A 95 -3.35 -14.09 -24.06
C VAL A 95 -1.97 -13.89 -23.43
N LYS A 96 -1.68 -12.69 -22.89
CA LYS A 96 -0.37 -12.39 -22.30
C LYS A 96 -0.30 -12.73 -20.81
N VAL A 97 -1.37 -12.41 -20.07
CA VAL A 97 -1.45 -12.57 -18.61
C VAL A 97 -2.79 -13.18 -18.19
N VAL A 98 -2.75 -14.12 -17.25
CA VAL A 98 -3.93 -14.87 -16.80
C VAL A 98 -4.04 -14.84 -15.27
N PRO A 99 -4.85 -13.93 -14.69
CA PRO A 99 -5.22 -14.00 -13.28
C PRO A 99 -6.19 -15.16 -13.03
N ILE A 100 -5.80 -16.12 -12.20
CA ILE A 100 -6.60 -17.32 -11.90
C ILE A 100 -7.21 -17.19 -10.51
N ILE A 101 -8.46 -16.76 -10.46
CA ILE A 101 -9.23 -16.54 -9.23
C ILE A 101 -9.49 -17.85 -8.47
N SER A 102 -9.68 -18.94 -9.22
CA SER A 102 -10.08 -20.23 -8.70
C SER A 102 -9.09 -20.80 -7.68
N SER A 103 -9.61 -21.29 -6.57
CA SER A 103 -8.92 -22.18 -5.64
C SER A 103 -9.09 -23.64 -6.03
N GLY A 104 -8.42 -24.55 -5.32
CA GLY A 104 -8.37 -25.99 -5.50
C GLY A 104 -7.02 -26.52 -6.01
N PHE A 105 -5.91 -25.84 -5.71
CA PHE A 105 -4.58 -26.14 -6.26
C PHE A 105 -3.56 -26.44 -5.15
N GLY A 106 -2.35 -25.87 -5.20
CA GLY A 106 -1.23 -26.18 -4.31
C GLY A 106 -1.53 -26.08 -2.81
N GLU A 107 -2.53 -25.27 -2.43
CA GLU A 107 -3.02 -25.16 -1.06
C GLU A 107 -3.71 -26.42 -0.54
N LEU A 108 -4.13 -27.34 -1.41
CA LEU A 108 -4.70 -28.64 -1.05
C LEU A 108 -3.64 -29.77 -0.92
N GLY A 109 -2.36 -29.46 -1.14
CA GLY A 109 -1.26 -30.42 -1.02
C GLY A 109 -0.69 -30.88 -2.37
N GLU A 110 0.00 -32.02 -2.37
CA GLU A 110 0.88 -32.45 -3.47
C GLU A 110 0.15 -32.67 -4.80
N GLU A 111 -1.05 -33.24 -4.81
CA GLU A 111 -1.83 -33.39 -6.04
C GLU A 111 -2.21 -32.04 -6.65
N GLY A 112 -2.59 -31.08 -5.80
CA GLY A 112 -2.87 -29.72 -6.23
C GLY A 112 -1.62 -28.99 -6.76
N LYS A 113 -0.45 -29.24 -6.16
CA LYS A 113 0.83 -28.70 -6.66
C LYS A 113 1.21 -29.25 -8.03
N LYS A 114 0.92 -30.53 -8.31
CA LYS A 114 1.12 -31.11 -9.65
C LYS A 114 0.27 -30.40 -10.69
N VAL A 115 -0.99 -30.12 -10.37
CA VAL A 115 -1.87 -29.35 -11.26
C VAL A 115 -1.35 -27.92 -11.43
N GLU A 116 -0.91 -27.26 -10.36
CA GLU A 116 -0.32 -25.92 -10.41
C GLU A 116 0.92 -25.88 -11.32
N GLN A 117 1.81 -26.89 -11.25
CA GLN A 117 2.95 -27.04 -12.14
C GLN A 117 2.53 -27.17 -13.61
N GLN A 118 1.51 -27.99 -13.90
CA GLN A 118 0.97 -28.13 -15.26
C GLN A 118 0.42 -26.80 -15.80
N LEU A 119 -0.20 -25.97 -14.95
CA LEU A 119 -0.65 -24.64 -15.36
C LEU A 119 0.54 -23.76 -15.75
N VAL A 120 1.60 -23.73 -14.93
CA VAL A 120 2.81 -22.94 -15.20
C VAL A 120 3.52 -23.43 -16.47
N GLU A 121 3.63 -24.74 -16.68
CA GLU A 121 4.19 -25.31 -17.91
C GLU A 121 3.38 -24.92 -19.15
N THR A 122 2.05 -24.93 -19.05
CA THR A 122 1.14 -24.49 -20.12
C THR A 122 1.33 -23.00 -20.41
N ALA A 123 1.41 -22.16 -19.38
CA ALA A 123 1.67 -20.73 -19.57
C ALA A 123 3.02 -20.49 -20.25
N LYS A 124 4.09 -21.17 -19.82
CA LYS A 124 5.41 -21.08 -20.45
C LYS A 124 5.40 -21.52 -21.91
N LYS A 125 4.72 -22.62 -22.24
CA LYS A 125 4.57 -23.13 -23.61
C LYS A 125 4.00 -22.07 -24.57
N TYR A 126 3.08 -21.25 -24.09
CA TYR A 126 2.41 -20.21 -24.90
C TYR A 126 2.98 -18.80 -24.68
N GLY A 127 4.03 -18.64 -23.86
CA GLY A 127 4.58 -17.32 -23.52
C GLY A 127 3.64 -16.46 -22.68
N MET A 128 2.72 -17.07 -21.91
CA MET A 128 1.85 -16.38 -20.97
C MET A 128 2.48 -16.30 -19.57
N ARG A 129 1.96 -15.39 -18.74
CA ARG A 129 2.21 -15.37 -17.30
C ARG A 129 0.93 -15.60 -16.48
N ILE A 130 1.05 -16.21 -15.31
CA ILE A 130 -0.08 -16.48 -14.39
C ILE A 130 0.07 -15.65 -13.11
N LEU A 131 -1.01 -14.95 -12.74
CA LEU A 131 -1.17 -14.40 -11.39
C LEU A 131 -2.05 -15.37 -10.57
N GLY A 132 -1.55 -15.79 -9.41
CA GLY A 132 -2.21 -16.78 -8.54
C GLY A 132 -1.66 -18.21 -8.74
N PRO A 133 -2.52 -19.26 -8.73
CA PRO A 133 -3.98 -19.23 -8.57
C PRO A 133 -4.41 -18.89 -7.13
N ASN A 134 -5.71 -19.06 -6.83
CA ASN A 134 -6.29 -18.82 -5.50
C ASN A 134 -6.11 -17.38 -5.02
N ILE A 135 -6.63 -16.44 -5.80
CA ILE A 135 -6.48 -14.99 -5.57
C ILE A 135 -7.83 -14.30 -5.59
N PHE A 136 -7.90 -13.07 -5.06
CA PHE A 136 -9.06 -12.21 -5.23
C PHE A 136 -9.00 -11.28 -6.45
N GLY A 137 -7.89 -11.30 -7.19
CA GLY A 137 -7.69 -10.54 -8.43
C GLY A 137 -6.68 -9.39 -8.31
N VAL A 138 -6.82 -8.40 -9.19
CA VAL A 138 -5.94 -7.24 -9.28
C VAL A 138 -6.71 -5.93 -9.46
N VAL A 139 -6.22 -4.87 -8.84
CA VAL A 139 -6.63 -3.48 -9.06
C VAL A 139 -5.42 -2.68 -9.53
N TYR A 140 -5.63 -1.81 -10.51
CA TYR A 140 -4.68 -0.77 -10.89
C TYR A 140 -5.45 0.52 -11.15
N THR A 141 -5.29 1.49 -10.24
CA THR A 141 -6.08 2.71 -10.24
C THR A 141 -5.76 3.63 -11.43
N PRO A 142 -4.50 3.74 -11.94
CA PRO A 142 -4.22 4.54 -13.14
C PRO A 142 -4.93 4.06 -14.41
N ALA A 143 -5.22 2.76 -14.54
CA ALA A 143 -5.94 2.20 -15.67
C ALA A 143 -7.47 2.09 -15.45
N ASN A 144 -7.99 2.57 -14.32
CA ASN A 144 -9.36 2.29 -13.87
C ASN A 144 -9.70 0.79 -13.93
N LEU A 145 -8.73 -0.05 -13.56
CA LEU A 145 -8.84 -1.49 -13.61
C LEU A 145 -9.21 -2.02 -12.21
N ASN A 146 -10.38 -2.63 -12.06
CA ASN A 146 -10.75 -3.42 -10.89
C ASN A 146 -11.23 -4.81 -11.32
N ALA A 147 -10.27 -5.73 -11.50
CA ALA A 147 -10.50 -7.12 -11.87
C ALA A 147 -10.59 -8.03 -10.62
N THR A 148 -11.21 -7.53 -9.54
CA THR A 148 -11.39 -8.27 -8.28
C THR A 148 -12.85 -8.59 -8.00
N PHE A 149 -13.09 -9.45 -7.02
CA PHE A 149 -14.39 -9.57 -6.36
C PHE A 149 -14.46 -8.86 -5.01
N GLY A 150 -13.54 -7.92 -4.75
CA GLY A 150 -13.50 -7.11 -3.53
C GLY A 150 -14.43 -5.91 -3.57
N PRO A 151 -14.20 -4.91 -2.70
CA PRO A 151 -14.86 -3.62 -2.77
C PRO A 151 -14.84 -3.04 -4.19
N LYS A 152 -15.94 -2.42 -4.58
CA LYS A 152 -16.10 -1.84 -5.92
C LYS A 152 -15.15 -0.65 -6.18
N ASP A 153 -14.87 0.11 -5.13
CA ASP A 153 -14.07 1.33 -5.17
C ASP A 153 -12.83 1.19 -4.29
N VAL A 154 -11.78 1.90 -4.66
CA VAL A 154 -10.61 2.22 -3.83
C VAL A 154 -10.27 3.69 -4.05
N LEU A 155 -9.71 4.34 -3.04
CA LEU A 155 -9.19 5.69 -3.21
C LEU A 155 -7.94 5.63 -4.10
N PRO A 156 -7.84 6.40 -5.20
CA PRO A 156 -6.59 6.49 -5.95
C PRO A 156 -5.49 7.12 -5.11
N GLY A 157 -4.26 6.65 -5.26
CA GLY A 157 -3.10 7.24 -4.58
C GLY A 157 -1.81 6.48 -4.86
N PRO A 158 -0.74 6.76 -4.09
CA PRO A 158 0.61 6.33 -4.42
C PRO A 158 1.04 4.96 -3.86
N LEU A 159 0.22 4.27 -3.08
CA LEU A 159 0.62 3.03 -2.40
C LEU A 159 0.23 1.78 -3.20
N ALA A 160 1.19 0.90 -3.49
CA ALA A 160 0.90 -0.44 -4.01
C ALA A 160 0.75 -1.43 -2.84
N LEU A 161 -0.36 -2.18 -2.79
CA LEU A 161 -0.60 -3.25 -1.83
C LEU A 161 -0.49 -4.62 -2.50
N ILE A 162 0.46 -5.45 -2.05
CA ILE A 162 0.61 -6.84 -2.46
C ILE A 162 0.18 -7.73 -1.29
N SER A 163 -0.69 -8.71 -1.52
CA SER A 163 -1.14 -9.61 -0.47
C SER A 163 -1.13 -11.07 -0.89
N GLN A 164 -0.36 -11.88 -0.16
CA GLN A 164 -0.39 -13.32 -0.28
C GLN A 164 -1.68 -13.92 0.33
N SER A 165 -2.21 -13.30 1.39
CA SER A 165 -3.48 -13.74 1.99
C SER A 165 -4.67 -13.18 1.23
N GLY A 166 -5.56 -14.08 0.79
CA GLY A 166 -6.78 -13.70 0.09
C GLY A 166 -7.77 -12.94 0.98
N ALA A 167 -8.21 -13.59 2.07
CA ALA A 167 -9.22 -13.03 2.97
C ALA A 167 -8.74 -11.77 3.71
N LEU A 168 -7.48 -11.74 4.14
CA LEU A 168 -6.95 -10.54 4.78
C LEU A 168 -6.72 -9.43 3.75
N GLY A 169 -6.14 -9.74 2.58
CA GLY A 169 -5.87 -8.74 1.55
C GLY A 169 -7.14 -8.04 1.04
N ILE A 170 -8.21 -8.79 0.82
CA ILE A 170 -9.49 -8.21 0.38
C ILE A 170 -10.16 -7.37 1.48
N ALA A 171 -9.98 -7.73 2.76
CA ALA A 171 -10.44 -6.93 3.88
C ALA A 171 -9.62 -5.64 4.04
N LEU A 172 -8.30 -5.72 3.89
CA LEU A 172 -7.40 -4.57 3.92
C LEU A 172 -7.68 -3.60 2.77
N MET A 173 -7.98 -4.11 1.57
CA MET A 173 -8.44 -3.30 0.45
C MET A 173 -9.65 -2.44 0.84
N GLY A 174 -10.66 -3.00 1.52
CA GLY A 174 -11.79 -2.22 2.03
C GLY A 174 -11.42 -1.27 3.16
N TRP A 175 -10.55 -1.70 4.08
CA TRP A 175 -10.10 -0.89 5.21
C TRP A 175 -9.35 0.37 4.78
N THR A 176 -8.61 0.34 3.66
CA THR A 176 -7.91 1.52 3.13
C THR A 176 -8.84 2.72 2.87
N ILE A 177 -10.09 2.48 2.49
CA ILE A 177 -11.10 3.53 2.27
C ILE A 177 -11.43 4.23 3.60
N LEU A 178 -11.59 3.45 4.66
CA LEU A 178 -11.88 3.96 6.01
C LEU A 178 -10.74 4.83 6.52
N GLU A 179 -9.51 4.37 6.30
CA GLU A 179 -8.27 5.02 6.77
C GLU A 179 -7.74 6.12 5.84
N LYS A 180 -8.50 6.45 4.78
CA LYS A 180 -8.15 7.48 3.78
C LYS A 180 -6.80 7.23 3.11
N ILE A 181 -6.51 5.97 2.79
CA ILE A 181 -5.25 5.55 2.18
C ILE A 181 -5.48 5.31 0.69
N GLY A 182 -4.87 6.16 -0.14
CA GLY A 182 -4.93 6.05 -1.59
C GLY A 182 -3.99 4.97 -2.13
N LEU A 183 -4.48 4.14 -3.03
CA LEU A 183 -3.78 3.00 -3.63
C LEU A 183 -3.50 3.24 -5.11
N SER A 184 -2.30 2.86 -5.57
CA SER A 184 -1.96 2.77 -7.00
C SER A 184 -2.36 1.39 -7.52
N ALA A 185 -2.14 0.35 -6.72
CA ALA A 185 -2.42 -1.03 -7.07
C ALA A 185 -2.84 -1.86 -5.86
N VAL A 186 -3.65 -2.89 -6.12
CA VAL A 186 -3.86 -4.02 -5.19
C VAL A 186 -3.61 -5.31 -5.96
N VAL A 187 -2.70 -6.14 -5.50
CA VAL A 187 -2.35 -7.40 -6.16
C VAL A 187 -2.49 -8.55 -5.18
N SER A 188 -3.49 -9.40 -5.41
CA SER A 188 -3.60 -10.68 -4.73
C SER A 188 -2.72 -11.71 -5.43
N VAL A 189 -1.75 -12.26 -4.72
CA VAL A 189 -0.76 -13.18 -5.31
C VAL A 189 -0.99 -14.65 -4.95
N GLY A 190 -1.74 -14.92 -3.88
CA GLY A 190 -2.21 -16.27 -3.53
C GLY A 190 -1.07 -17.28 -3.47
N ASN A 191 -1.18 -18.35 -4.26
CA ASN A 191 -0.21 -19.44 -4.28
C ASN A 191 1.15 -19.07 -4.90
N LYS A 192 1.23 -17.94 -5.64
CA LYS A 192 2.45 -17.48 -6.34
C LYS A 192 3.05 -18.56 -7.24
N ALA A 193 2.23 -19.19 -8.09
CA ALA A 193 2.66 -20.26 -8.97
C ALA A 193 3.70 -19.81 -10.00
N ASP A 194 3.54 -18.59 -10.53
CA ASP A 194 4.39 -17.98 -11.55
C ASP A 194 4.78 -16.55 -11.18
N ILE A 195 3.86 -15.58 -11.28
CA ILE A 195 4.15 -14.20 -10.85
C ILE A 195 4.23 -14.16 -9.32
N ASP A 196 5.35 -13.65 -8.80
CA ASP A 196 5.60 -13.52 -7.37
C ASP A 196 5.90 -12.06 -6.94
N ASP A 197 6.31 -11.89 -5.67
CA ASP A 197 6.61 -10.58 -5.11
C ASP A 197 7.76 -9.87 -5.87
N ALA A 198 8.75 -10.61 -6.37
CA ALA A 198 9.89 -10.03 -7.07
C ALA A 198 9.51 -9.51 -8.46
N ASP A 199 8.68 -10.24 -9.22
CA ASP A 199 8.15 -9.75 -10.49
C ASP A 199 7.35 -8.44 -10.32
N LEU A 200 6.55 -8.36 -9.25
CA LEU A 200 5.75 -7.16 -8.95
C LEU A 200 6.61 -5.99 -8.50
N LEU A 201 7.64 -6.24 -7.68
CA LEU A 201 8.60 -5.23 -7.28
C LEU A 201 9.36 -4.67 -8.49
N GLU A 202 9.76 -5.51 -9.45
CA GLU A 202 10.38 -5.06 -10.71
C GLU A 202 9.47 -4.10 -11.49
N PHE A 203 8.16 -4.40 -11.58
CA PHE A 203 7.20 -3.48 -12.19
C PHE A 203 7.06 -2.17 -11.40
N PHE A 204 6.81 -2.27 -10.09
CA PHE A 204 6.60 -1.09 -9.25
C PHE A 204 7.86 -0.25 -9.06
N LYS A 205 9.06 -0.76 -9.33
CA LYS A 205 10.32 -0.01 -9.31
C LYS A 205 10.25 1.24 -10.18
N ASP A 206 9.71 1.10 -11.38
CA ASP A 206 9.73 2.12 -12.43
C ASP A 206 8.33 2.73 -12.71
N ASP A 207 7.26 2.21 -12.09
CA ASP A 207 5.91 2.79 -12.16
C ASP A 207 5.82 4.17 -11.48
N GLU A 208 5.65 5.24 -12.24
CA GLU A 208 5.61 6.61 -11.71
C GLU A 208 4.44 6.86 -10.74
N ASN A 209 3.36 6.08 -10.86
CA ASN A 209 2.16 6.19 -10.03
C ASN A 209 2.37 5.60 -8.62
N THR A 210 3.34 4.71 -8.46
CA THR A 210 3.65 4.05 -7.18
C THR A 210 4.85 4.71 -6.51
N LYS A 211 4.68 5.16 -5.26
CA LYS A 211 5.76 5.75 -4.44
C LYS A 211 6.22 4.85 -3.31
N ALA A 212 5.35 3.99 -2.77
CA ALA A 212 5.72 2.98 -1.78
C ALA A 212 5.00 1.66 -2.04
N ILE A 213 5.57 0.56 -1.54
CA ILE A 213 5.01 -0.79 -1.68
C ILE A 213 4.81 -1.41 -0.30
N LEU A 214 3.60 -1.89 -0.01
CA LEU A 214 3.25 -2.66 1.19
C LEU A 214 2.96 -4.10 0.81
N ILE A 215 3.62 -5.05 1.45
CA ILE A 215 3.48 -6.49 1.18
C ILE A 215 3.02 -7.21 2.45
N TYR A 216 1.90 -7.91 2.37
CA TYR A 216 1.58 -8.98 3.32
C TYR A 216 2.15 -10.30 2.82
N MET A 217 3.12 -10.84 3.57
CA MET A 217 3.95 -11.98 3.14
C MET A 217 3.87 -13.13 4.14
N GLU A 218 3.55 -14.32 3.64
CA GLU A 218 3.61 -15.57 4.42
C GLU A 218 4.93 -16.29 4.18
N GLY A 219 5.45 -16.25 2.94
CA GLY A 219 6.78 -16.73 2.60
C GLY A 219 7.17 -16.38 1.16
N VAL A 220 8.41 -16.69 0.77
CA VAL A 220 8.96 -16.44 -0.57
C VAL A 220 9.48 -17.75 -1.14
N LYS A 221 9.27 -18.01 -2.44
CA LYS A 221 9.79 -19.20 -3.13
C LYS A 221 11.28 -19.04 -3.47
N ASP A 222 11.65 -17.96 -4.17
CA ASP A 222 13.04 -17.61 -4.45
C ASP A 222 13.51 -16.43 -3.58
N GLY A 223 14.02 -16.75 -2.39
CA GLY A 223 14.48 -15.76 -1.44
C GLY A 223 15.66 -14.92 -1.94
N ARG A 224 16.54 -15.48 -2.79
CA ARG A 224 17.71 -14.75 -3.31
C ARG A 224 17.26 -13.71 -4.33
N ARG A 225 16.45 -14.11 -5.31
CA ARG A 225 15.86 -13.18 -6.28
C ARG A 225 15.08 -12.07 -5.58
N PHE A 226 14.25 -12.42 -4.60
CA PHE A 226 13.50 -11.41 -3.84
C PHE A 226 14.42 -10.39 -3.18
N MET A 227 15.50 -10.81 -2.52
CA MET A 227 16.43 -9.89 -1.88
C MET A 227 17.15 -8.99 -2.89
N GLU A 228 17.61 -9.55 -4.01
CA GLU A 228 18.28 -8.79 -5.07
C GLU A 228 17.37 -7.71 -5.64
N VAL A 229 16.13 -8.07 -5.99
CA VAL A 229 15.13 -7.14 -6.51
C VAL A 229 14.74 -6.12 -5.43
N ALA A 230 14.40 -6.57 -4.22
CA ALA A 230 13.99 -5.68 -3.14
C ALA A 230 15.09 -4.66 -2.80
N LYS A 231 16.35 -5.06 -2.81
CA LYS A 231 17.48 -4.14 -2.62
C LYS A 231 17.50 -3.05 -3.68
N GLU A 232 17.34 -3.42 -4.96
CA GLU A 232 17.34 -2.48 -6.08
C GLU A 232 16.11 -1.57 -6.10
N VAL A 233 14.95 -2.05 -5.66
CA VAL A 233 13.75 -1.24 -5.50
C VAL A 233 13.88 -0.29 -4.31
N SER A 234 14.40 -0.74 -3.17
CA SER A 234 14.59 0.07 -1.97
C SER A 234 15.51 1.27 -2.19
N LYS A 235 16.43 1.21 -3.17
CA LYS A 235 17.23 2.36 -3.61
C LYS A 235 16.41 3.49 -4.23
N LYS A 236 15.19 3.20 -4.71
CA LYS A 236 14.28 4.17 -5.34
C LYS A 236 13.02 4.43 -4.50
N LYS A 237 12.41 3.38 -3.95
CA LYS A 237 11.09 3.39 -3.33
C LYS A 237 11.07 2.52 -2.08
N PRO A 238 10.47 2.95 -0.96
CA PRO A 238 10.38 2.15 0.24
C PRO A 238 9.48 0.92 0.05
N ILE A 239 9.92 -0.19 0.64
CA ILE A 239 9.15 -1.44 0.74
C ILE A 239 8.87 -1.72 2.21
N ILE A 240 7.60 -1.96 2.53
CA ILE A 240 7.12 -2.33 3.86
C ILE A 240 6.60 -3.76 3.79
N VAL A 241 7.01 -4.61 4.73
CA VAL A 241 6.55 -6.00 4.80
C VAL A 241 5.90 -6.29 6.15
N ILE A 242 4.67 -6.79 6.11
CA ILE A 242 4.06 -7.53 7.21
C ILE A 242 4.38 -9.02 6.99
N LYS A 243 5.35 -9.55 7.76
CA LYS A 243 5.71 -10.97 7.70
C LYS A 243 4.85 -11.77 8.67
N ALA A 244 3.96 -12.59 8.15
CA ALA A 244 3.17 -13.54 8.93
C ALA A 244 4.01 -14.77 9.36
N GLY A 245 3.53 -15.52 10.35
CA GLY A 245 4.19 -16.75 10.81
C GLY A 245 5.52 -16.52 11.53
N ARG A 246 5.56 -15.53 12.42
CA ARG A 246 6.79 -15.07 13.10
C ARG A 246 7.25 -15.96 14.25
N SER A 247 6.30 -16.51 14.98
CA SER A 247 6.54 -17.49 16.03
C SER A 247 6.56 -18.89 15.43
N GLU A 248 7.15 -19.86 16.12
CA GLU A 248 7.17 -21.26 15.67
C GLU A 248 5.75 -21.80 15.38
N ARG A 249 4.79 -21.51 16.26
CA ARG A 249 3.38 -21.88 16.06
C ARG A 249 2.74 -21.16 14.87
N GLY A 250 3.01 -19.86 14.72
CA GLY A 250 2.50 -19.10 13.59
C GLY A 250 3.08 -19.58 12.25
N ALA A 251 4.37 -19.89 12.24
CA ALA A 251 5.08 -20.47 11.10
C ALA A 251 4.46 -21.81 10.68
N LYS A 252 4.18 -22.71 11.63
CA LYS A 252 3.46 -23.97 11.38
C LYS A 252 2.06 -23.74 10.83
N ALA A 253 1.31 -22.77 11.36
CA ALA A 253 -0.02 -22.42 10.86
C ALA A 253 0.03 -21.90 9.41
N ALA A 254 0.98 -21.01 9.09
CA ALA A 254 1.17 -20.49 7.73
C ALA A 254 1.62 -21.59 6.74
N ALA A 255 2.47 -22.51 7.19
CA ALA A 255 2.92 -23.65 6.40
C ALA A 255 1.75 -24.57 6.02
N SER A 256 0.87 -24.91 6.97
CA SER A 256 -0.33 -25.71 6.72
C SER A 256 -1.33 -25.02 5.78
N HIS A 257 -1.36 -23.68 5.79
CA HIS A 257 -2.26 -22.89 4.96
C HIS A 257 -1.77 -22.74 3.50
N THR A 258 -0.45 -22.74 3.28
CA THR A 258 0.17 -22.51 1.96
C THR A 258 0.79 -23.76 1.33
N GLY A 259 0.90 -24.86 2.09
CA GLY A 259 1.60 -26.06 1.67
C GLY A 259 3.11 -25.88 1.50
N SER A 260 3.70 -24.81 2.05
CA SER A 260 5.13 -24.47 1.95
C SER A 260 5.87 -24.69 3.27
N LEU A 261 7.19 -24.95 3.21
CA LEU A 261 8.00 -25.11 4.42
C LEU A 261 8.12 -23.78 5.17
N ALA A 262 7.95 -23.79 6.48
CA ALA A 262 8.16 -22.61 7.30
C ALA A 262 9.64 -22.15 7.25
N GLY A 263 9.88 -20.96 6.69
CA GLY A 263 11.21 -20.34 6.74
C GLY A 263 11.50 -19.73 8.12
N SER A 264 12.79 -19.64 8.48
CA SER A 264 13.21 -19.06 9.76
C SER A 264 12.94 -17.55 9.81
N ASP A 265 12.21 -17.10 10.83
CA ASP A 265 11.88 -15.68 11.02
C ASP A 265 13.13 -14.80 11.20
N THR A 266 14.18 -15.33 11.84
CA THR A 266 15.46 -14.62 12.01
C THR A 266 16.17 -14.39 10.68
N ILE A 267 16.06 -15.33 9.74
CA ILE A 267 16.60 -15.20 8.38
C ILE A 267 15.83 -14.13 7.61
N TYR A 268 14.50 -14.11 7.72
CA TYR A 268 13.68 -13.04 7.12
C TYR A 268 14.05 -11.66 7.65
N SER A 269 14.23 -11.50 8.97
CA SER A 269 14.68 -10.23 9.57
C SER A 269 16.01 -9.75 8.99
N ALA A 270 17.01 -10.65 8.91
CA ALA A 270 18.32 -10.31 8.37
C ALA A 270 18.24 -9.96 6.88
N ALA A 271 17.48 -10.73 6.11
CA ALA A 271 17.26 -10.52 4.68
C ALA A 271 16.60 -9.15 4.39
N PHE A 272 15.56 -8.79 5.16
CA PHE A 272 14.89 -7.50 5.01
C PHE A 272 15.81 -6.33 5.33
N LYS A 273 16.58 -6.42 6.43
CA LYS A 273 17.57 -5.40 6.80
C LYS A 273 18.64 -5.18 5.72
N GLN A 274 19.12 -6.26 5.11
CA GLN A 274 20.12 -6.19 4.03
C GLN A 274 19.55 -5.62 2.72
N SER A 275 18.23 -5.70 2.53
CA SER A 275 17.55 -5.30 1.28
C SER A 275 16.81 -3.97 1.40
N GLY A 276 16.91 -3.27 2.54
CA GLY A 276 16.25 -1.98 2.76
C GLY A 276 14.75 -2.07 3.01
N VAL A 277 14.25 -3.29 3.23
CA VAL A 277 12.84 -3.56 3.50
C VAL A 277 12.53 -3.24 4.97
N LEU A 278 11.52 -2.41 5.19
CA LEU A 278 11.01 -2.07 6.51
C LEU A 278 10.02 -3.14 6.96
N ARG A 279 10.30 -3.76 8.10
CA ARG A 279 9.47 -4.84 8.63
C ARG A 279 8.49 -4.30 9.66
N ALA A 280 7.20 -4.29 9.32
CA ALA A 280 6.12 -3.95 10.24
C ALA A 280 5.62 -5.20 10.97
N LEU A 281 5.20 -5.01 12.22
CA LEU A 281 4.76 -6.04 13.14
C LEU A 281 3.23 -6.15 13.20
N THR A 282 2.53 -5.08 12.86
CA THR A 282 1.07 -5.00 12.89
C THR A 282 0.54 -4.31 11.63
N ILE A 283 -0.76 -4.48 11.37
CA ILE A 283 -1.46 -3.79 10.29
C ILE A 283 -1.43 -2.27 10.51
N GLY A 284 -1.73 -1.82 11.73
CA GLY A 284 -1.74 -0.38 12.07
C GLY A 284 -0.39 0.28 11.78
N GLU A 285 0.69 -0.32 12.28
CA GLU A 285 2.06 0.17 12.05
C GLU A 285 2.42 0.21 10.57
N ALA A 286 2.10 -0.85 9.81
CA ALA A 286 2.44 -0.91 8.39
C ALA A 286 1.75 0.18 7.58
N PHE A 287 0.48 0.45 7.85
CA PHE A 287 -0.28 1.47 7.14
C PHE A 287 0.06 2.89 7.62
N ASP A 288 0.43 3.06 8.89
CA ASP A 288 0.95 4.32 9.39
C ASP A 288 2.26 4.72 8.70
N TRP A 289 3.19 3.77 8.58
CA TRP A 289 4.43 3.96 7.86
C TRP A 289 4.18 4.19 6.37
N ALA A 290 3.30 3.39 5.75
CA ALA A 290 2.96 3.52 4.35
C ALA A 290 2.42 4.92 4.04
N ARG A 291 1.61 5.50 4.93
CA ARG A 291 1.08 6.86 4.77
C ARG A 291 2.21 7.90 4.71
N ALA A 292 3.19 7.82 5.60
CA ALA A 292 4.34 8.73 5.59
C ALA A 292 5.24 8.50 4.36
N LEU A 293 5.65 7.25 4.13
CA LEU A 293 6.58 6.86 3.08
C LEU A 293 6.05 7.08 1.66
N SER A 294 4.73 7.13 1.47
CA SER A 294 4.14 7.37 0.15
C SER A 294 3.91 8.85 -0.18
N ASN A 295 3.91 9.74 0.82
CA ASN A 295 3.48 11.13 0.65
C ASN A 295 4.53 12.18 1.04
N LEU A 296 5.51 11.83 1.86
CA LEU A 296 6.52 12.77 2.34
C LEU A 296 7.78 12.76 1.47
N PRO A 297 8.47 13.92 1.34
CA PRO A 297 9.79 13.98 0.74
C PRO A 297 10.82 13.26 1.62
N GLU A 298 12.00 12.97 1.09
CA GLU A 298 13.13 12.49 1.90
C GLU A 298 13.67 13.61 2.82
N PRO A 299 14.00 13.32 4.10
CA PRO A 299 14.63 14.30 4.98
C PRO A 299 15.98 14.74 4.39
N GLN A 300 16.28 16.04 4.47
CA GLN A 300 17.53 16.64 3.97
C GLN A 300 18.64 16.69 5.03
N GLY A 301 18.39 16.14 6.22
CA GLY A 301 19.28 16.09 7.36
C GLY A 301 18.55 15.50 8.56
N ASP A 302 19.20 15.45 9.72
CA ASP A 302 18.72 14.67 10.88
C ASP A 302 17.88 15.45 11.90
N ASN A 303 17.93 16.78 11.85
CA ASN A 303 17.31 17.65 12.85
C ASN A 303 15.77 17.68 12.74
N VAL A 304 15.10 17.11 13.74
CA VAL A 304 13.65 17.13 13.92
C VAL A 304 13.26 18.22 14.91
N VAL A 305 12.25 19.03 14.59
CA VAL A 305 11.62 19.96 15.53
C VAL A 305 10.19 19.52 15.84
N ILE A 306 9.84 19.49 17.13
CA ILE A 306 8.49 19.20 17.61
C ILE A 306 7.83 20.52 18.03
N ILE A 307 6.63 20.80 17.51
CA ILE A 307 5.80 21.94 17.89
C ILE A 307 4.55 21.40 18.59
N THR A 308 4.22 21.93 19.77
CA THR A 308 3.09 21.45 20.59
C THR A 308 2.40 22.55 21.37
N ASN A 309 1.12 22.35 21.74
CA ASN A 309 0.41 23.16 22.74
C ASN A 309 0.36 22.50 24.13
N GLY A 310 1.09 21.42 24.37
CA GLY A 310 1.05 20.76 25.68
C GLY A 310 2.29 19.95 25.98
N GLY A 311 2.95 20.26 27.10
CA GLY A 311 4.12 19.51 27.57
C GLY A 311 3.91 18.00 27.70
N GLY A 312 2.71 17.53 28.09
CA GLY A 312 2.45 16.08 28.25
C GLY A 312 2.58 15.28 26.95
N ILE A 313 1.92 15.75 25.86
CA ILE A 313 2.04 15.10 24.54
C ILE A 313 3.46 15.30 23.95
N GLY A 314 4.12 16.43 24.26
CA GLY A 314 5.51 16.70 23.89
C GLY A 314 6.50 15.72 24.53
N VAL A 315 6.32 15.39 25.82
CA VAL A 315 7.13 14.38 26.52
C VAL A 315 6.96 13.01 25.88
N MET A 316 5.73 12.56 25.64
CA MET A 316 5.46 11.28 24.97
C MET A 316 6.10 11.20 23.57
N ALA A 317 6.06 12.30 22.81
CA ALA A 317 6.72 12.37 21.51
C ALA A 317 8.24 12.36 21.62
N THR A 318 8.80 12.97 22.68
CA THR A 318 10.25 12.98 22.95
C THR A 318 10.75 11.58 23.30
N ASP A 319 10.06 10.88 24.21
CA ASP A 319 10.38 9.50 24.59
C ASP A 319 10.37 8.59 23.35
N ALA A 320 9.30 8.68 22.53
CA ALA A 320 9.23 7.92 21.28
C ALA A 320 10.32 8.31 20.29
N ALA A 321 10.74 9.57 20.24
CA ALA A 321 11.80 10.03 19.34
C ALA A 321 13.16 9.44 19.76
N GLU A 322 13.45 9.42 21.07
CA GLU A 322 14.65 8.79 21.61
C GLU A 322 14.67 7.27 21.37
N GLU A 323 13.55 6.57 21.64
CA GLU A 323 13.41 5.13 21.38
C GLU A 323 13.66 4.77 19.91
N GLU A 324 13.22 5.63 19.00
CA GLU A 324 13.37 5.46 17.56
C GLU A 324 14.70 5.99 17.01
N GLY A 325 15.50 6.70 17.83
CA GLY A 325 16.79 7.27 17.46
C GLY A 325 16.69 8.50 16.53
N LEU A 326 15.61 9.28 16.62
CA LEU A 326 15.46 10.56 15.93
C LEU A 326 16.23 11.66 16.66
N HIS A 327 16.96 12.50 15.92
CA HIS A 327 17.71 13.61 16.50
C HIS A 327 16.81 14.84 16.68
N LEU A 328 16.52 15.21 17.92
CA LEU A 328 15.78 16.42 18.24
C LEU A 328 16.71 17.64 18.20
N TYR A 329 16.37 18.63 17.39
CA TYR A 329 17.16 19.86 17.24
C TYR A 329 17.25 20.64 18.56
N ASP A 330 18.46 21.00 19.00
CA ASP A 330 18.72 21.54 20.34
C ASP A 330 19.49 22.89 20.35
N ASN A 331 19.76 23.48 19.18
CA ASN A 331 20.40 24.80 19.08
C ASN A 331 19.46 25.90 19.60
N LEU A 332 19.66 26.29 20.86
CA LEU A 332 18.81 27.25 21.56
C LEU A 332 18.79 28.64 20.92
N GLU A 333 19.88 29.10 20.28
CA GLU A 333 19.92 30.43 19.67
C GLU A 333 18.98 30.51 18.46
N GLU A 334 18.94 29.44 17.65
CA GLU A 334 18.06 29.37 16.48
C GLU A 334 16.61 29.07 16.87
N LEU A 335 16.41 28.27 17.92
CA LEU A 335 15.07 27.97 18.44
C LEU A 335 14.35 29.20 19.04
N LYS A 336 15.08 30.27 19.40
CA LYS A 336 14.48 31.52 19.94
C LYS A 336 13.46 32.18 19.00
N ILE A 337 13.49 31.88 17.70
CA ILE A 337 12.48 32.37 16.74
C ILE A 337 11.06 32.03 17.19
N PHE A 338 10.86 30.89 17.87
CA PHE A 338 9.56 30.45 18.34
C PHE A 338 9.03 31.23 19.54
N ALA A 339 9.88 31.97 20.26
CA ALA A 339 9.45 32.82 21.37
C ALA A 339 8.45 33.90 20.94
N ASN A 340 8.42 34.25 19.65
CA ASN A 340 7.46 35.20 19.08
C ASN A 340 6.01 34.67 19.02
N HIS A 341 5.82 33.36 19.17
CA HIS A 341 4.53 32.67 18.96
C HIS A 341 3.91 32.13 20.24
N MET A 342 4.50 32.42 21.40
CA MET A 342 4.12 31.89 22.70
C MET A 342 4.16 32.98 23.79
N PRO A 343 3.43 32.82 24.90
CA PRO A 343 3.57 33.69 26.06
C PRO A 343 4.93 33.49 26.77
N PRO A 344 5.33 34.37 27.70
CA PRO A 344 6.63 34.29 28.39
C PRO A 344 6.91 33.00 29.18
N PHE A 345 5.86 32.22 29.48
CA PHE A 345 5.95 30.93 30.19
C PHE A 345 5.86 29.72 29.25
N GLY A 346 5.80 29.93 27.93
CA GLY A 346 6.03 28.88 26.94
C GLY A 346 7.50 28.47 26.90
N SER A 347 7.79 27.38 26.19
CA SER A 347 9.16 26.89 25.99
C SER A 347 9.49 26.85 24.52
N TYR A 348 10.47 27.65 24.10
CA TYR A 348 11.02 27.57 22.75
C TYR A 348 12.08 26.46 22.59
N LYS A 349 12.43 25.73 23.66
CA LYS A 349 13.26 24.51 23.55
C LYS A 349 12.53 23.47 22.69
N ASN A 350 13.19 22.38 22.30
CA ASN A 350 12.53 21.29 21.58
C ASN A 350 12.17 20.17 22.57
N PRO A 351 10.88 19.82 22.77
CA PRO A 351 9.68 20.31 22.06
C PRO A 351 9.30 21.77 22.32
N VAL A 352 8.94 22.48 21.24
CA VAL A 352 8.48 23.87 21.24
C VAL A 352 7.06 23.90 21.80
N ASP A 353 6.92 24.26 23.07
CA ASP A 353 5.64 24.31 23.79
C ASP A 353 5.04 25.72 23.71
N LEU A 354 4.05 25.87 22.82
CA LEU A 354 3.24 27.05 22.60
C LEU A 354 2.20 27.27 23.71
N THR A 355 2.12 26.37 24.68
CA THR A 355 1.16 26.31 25.79
C THR A 355 -0.26 25.95 25.39
N GLY A 356 -1.08 25.51 26.35
CA GLY A 356 -2.48 25.13 26.11
C GLY A 356 -3.40 26.26 25.62
N MET A 357 -2.90 27.50 25.59
CA MET A 357 -3.60 28.69 25.13
C MET A 357 -3.26 29.06 23.68
N ALA A 358 -2.42 28.26 22.99
CA ALA A 358 -2.01 28.52 21.62
C ALA A 358 -3.23 28.61 20.69
N ASP A 359 -3.33 29.72 19.98
CA ASP A 359 -4.37 29.99 19.00
C ASP A 359 -3.89 29.66 17.57
N ALA A 360 -4.74 29.96 16.58
CA ALA A 360 -4.42 29.80 15.17
C ALA A 360 -3.13 30.52 14.75
N LYS A 361 -2.89 31.73 15.26
CA LYS A 361 -1.73 32.55 14.89
C LYS A 361 -0.44 31.98 15.47
N SER A 362 -0.49 31.49 16.71
CA SER A 362 0.64 30.79 17.35
C SER A 362 1.11 29.60 16.50
N TYR A 363 0.18 28.72 16.10
CA TYR A 363 0.51 27.57 15.26
C TYR A 363 0.97 27.97 13.86
N GLU A 364 0.27 28.91 13.22
CA GLU A 364 0.62 29.38 11.88
C GLU A 364 2.05 29.94 11.83
N GLY A 365 2.41 30.80 12.78
CA GLY A 365 3.73 31.40 12.87
C GLY A 365 4.82 30.35 13.14
N ALA A 366 4.62 29.48 14.13
CA ALA A 366 5.59 28.44 14.47
C ALA A 366 5.81 27.43 13.33
N ILE A 367 4.75 26.97 12.67
CA ILE A 367 4.87 26.05 11.53
C ILE A 367 5.60 26.71 10.37
N ARG A 368 5.28 27.97 10.06
CA ARG A 368 5.93 28.73 8.98
C ARG A 368 7.43 28.90 9.24
N ASP A 369 7.81 29.29 10.45
CA ASP A 369 9.21 29.49 10.81
C ASP A 369 9.99 28.17 10.75
N ALA A 370 9.43 27.07 11.26
CA ALA A 370 10.05 25.75 11.17
C ALA A 370 10.22 25.28 9.71
N LEU A 371 9.22 25.51 8.85
CA LEU A 371 9.29 25.19 7.43
C LEU A 371 10.36 26.01 6.70
N ALA A 372 10.55 27.27 7.07
CA ALA A 372 11.54 28.17 6.47
C ALA A 372 12.97 27.94 6.98
N HIS A 373 13.15 27.41 8.19
CA HIS A 373 14.47 27.33 8.85
C HIS A 373 15.41 26.30 8.21
N PRO A 374 16.60 26.65 7.70
CA PRO A 374 17.45 25.72 6.94
C PRO A 374 17.91 24.49 7.75
N GLU A 375 18.25 24.66 9.03
CA GLU A 375 18.75 23.58 9.89
C GLU A 375 17.66 22.68 10.47
N MET A 376 16.38 22.96 10.24
CA MET A 376 15.27 22.12 10.72
C MET A 376 14.78 21.27 9.56
N HIS A 377 15.11 19.98 9.55
CA HIS A 377 14.94 19.11 8.40
C HIS A 377 13.61 18.37 8.39
N SER A 378 12.96 18.19 9.55
CA SER A 378 11.64 17.56 9.67
C SER A 378 10.84 18.18 10.81
N ILE A 379 9.52 18.15 10.67
CA ILE A 379 8.60 18.84 11.60
C ILE A 379 7.57 17.84 12.11
N VAL A 380 7.36 17.86 13.42
CA VAL A 380 6.28 17.13 14.09
C VAL A 380 5.35 18.17 14.71
N VAL A 381 4.09 18.19 14.31
CA VAL A 381 3.08 19.07 14.89
C VAL A 381 2.17 18.25 15.80
N LEU A 382 2.08 18.62 17.07
CA LEU A 382 1.29 17.92 18.09
C LEU A 382 0.19 18.85 18.59
N TYR A 383 -1.05 18.37 18.66
CA TYR A 383 -2.17 19.15 19.17
C TYR A 383 -3.01 18.34 20.15
N CYS A 384 -3.19 18.84 21.37
CA CYS A 384 -4.25 18.41 22.26
C CYS A 384 -5.44 19.34 22.08
N GLN A 385 -6.62 18.79 21.75
CA GLN A 385 -7.84 19.56 21.54
C GLN A 385 -8.22 20.35 22.79
N THR A 386 -8.39 21.67 22.63
CA THR A 386 -8.89 22.58 23.66
C THR A 386 -10.09 23.37 23.14
N ALA A 387 -10.70 24.20 24.00
CA ALA A 387 -11.75 25.12 23.58
C ALA A 387 -11.23 26.37 22.82
N VAL A 388 -9.90 26.55 22.73
CA VAL A 388 -9.28 27.75 22.15
C VAL A 388 -9.17 27.66 20.62
N LEU A 389 -8.79 26.50 20.09
CA LEU A 389 -8.56 26.29 18.66
C LEU A 389 -9.32 25.06 18.16
N ASP A 390 -10.10 25.22 17.09
CA ASP A 390 -10.72 24.07 16.43
C ASP A 390 -9.64 23.24 15.71
N PRO A 391 -9.52 21.92 15.96
CA PRO A 391 -8.54 21.08 15.24
C PRO A 391 -8.71 21.12 13.72
N ARG A 392 -9.91 21.41 13.20
CA ARG A 392 -10.17 21.53 11.75
C ARG A 392 -9.60 22.81 11.17
N GLU A 393 -9.59 23.89 11.95
CA GLU A 393 -8.90 25.13 11.61
C GLU A 393 -7.38 24.91 11.62
N LEU A 394 -6.84 24.20 12.62
CA LEU A 394 -5.43 23.80 12.64
C LEU A 394 -5.05 22.98 11.40
N ALA A 395 -5.90 22.03 10.99
CA ALA A 395 -5.66 21.25 9.77
C ALA A 395 -5.56 22.14 8.52
N GLU A 396 -6.41 23.17 8.40
CA GLU A 396 -6.34 24.14 7.28
C GLU A 396 -5.05 24.94 7.29
N ILE A 397 -4.61 25.39 8.47
CA ILE A 397 -3.34 26.10 8.65
C ILE A 397 -2.17 25.22 8.20
N ILE A 398 -2.10 23.98 8.70
CA ILE A 398 -1.04 23.04 8.33
C ILE A 398 -1.03 22.78 6.82
N ILE A 399 -2.20 22.53 6.20
CA ILE A 399 -2.31 22.31 4.75
C ILE A 399 -1.79 23.52 3.98
N ARG A 400 -2.22 24.73 4.35
CA ARG A 400 -1.86 25.97 3.67
C ARG A 400 -0.35 26.25 3.78
N GLU A 401 0.19 26.26 4.98
CA GLU A 401 1.62 26.57 5.20
C GLU A 401 2.51 25.50 4.57
N TYR A 402 2.14 24.22 4.66
CA TYR A 402 2.93 23.14 4.05
C TYR A 402 2.94 23.24 2.52
N ASN A 403 1.80 23.53 1.89
CA ASN A 403 1.73 23.79 0.45
C ASN A 403 2.56 25.01 0.05
N ASN A 404 2.46 26.12 0.79
CA ASN A 404 3.22 27.35 0.52
C ASN A 404 4.74 27.14 0.62
N SER A 405 5.20 26.23 1.49
CA SER A 405 6.63 25.87 1.60
C SER A 405 7.17 25.06 0.41
N GLY A 406 6.30 24.61 -0.49
CA GLY A 406 6.63 23.68 -1.57
C GLY A 406 6.90 22.25 -1.10
N ARG A 407 6.45 21.89 0.11
CA ARG A 407 6.54 20.54 0.69
C ARG A 407 7.95 19.91 0.63
N LYS A 408 8.98 20.71 0.93
CA LYS A 408 10.38 20.27 0.83
C LYS A 408 10.88 19.43 2.01
N LYS A 409 10.17 19.49 3.14
CA LYS A 409 10.55 18.82 4.40
C LYS A 409 9.46 17.81 4.80
N PRO A 410 9.81 16.67 5.43
CA PRO A 410 8.82 15.82 6.07
C PRO A 410 8.07 16.58 7.17
N LEU A 411 6.74 16.48 7.15
CA LEU A 411 5.87 17.01 8.21
C LEU A 411 4.85 15.93 8.59
N VAL A 412 4.85 15.53 9.87
CA VAL A 412 3.85 14.62 10.44
C VAL A 412 3.06 15.31 11.55
N VAL A 413 1.81 14.89 11.75
CA VAL A 413 0.90 15.52 12.71
C VAL A 413 0.33 14.48 13.67
N ALA A 414 0.22 14.81 14.95
CA ALA A 414 -0.63 14.06 15.88
C ALA A 414 -1.67 14.97 16.52
N ILE A 415 -2.94 14.57 16.49
CA ILE A 415 -4.04 15.31 17.10
C ILE A 415 -4.78 14.40 18.07
N VAL A 416 -4.77 14.75 19.36
CA VAL A 416 -5.48 14.04 20.42
C VAL A 416 -6.76 14.81 20.76
N GLY A 417 -7.92 14.18 20.59
CA GLY A 417 -9.22 14.80 20.84
C GLY A 417 -10.42 13.93 20.48
N GLY A 418 -11.58 14.56 20.33
CA GLY A 418 -12.87 13.94 20.02
C GLY A 418 -13.17 13.85 18.51
N SER A 419 -14.44 14.06 18.14
CA SER A 419 -14.92 13.98 16.75
C SER A 419 -14.21 14.96 15.82
N GLU A 420 -14.01 16.21 16.26
CA GLU A 420 -13.42 17.26 15.43
C GLU A 420 -11.93 16.95 15.17
N ALA A 421 -11.23 16.37 16.14
CA ALA A 421 -9.86 15.88 15.94
C ALA A 421 -9.78 14.79 14.88
N LYS A 422 -10.73 13.84 14.89
CA LYS A 422 -10.82 12.80 13.86
C LYS A 422 -11.11 13.38 12.47
N GLU A 423 -11.99 14.37 12.38
CA GLU A 423 -12.26 15.10 11.13
C GLU A 423 -11.02 15.81 10.60
N ALA A 424 -10.27 16.49 11.48
CA ALA A 424 -9.01 17.15 11.15
C ALA A 424 -7.94 16.18 10.65
N ILE A 425 -7.76 15.04 11.33
CA ILE A 425 -6.85 13.97 10.90
C ILE A 425 -7.22 13.46 9.51
N ASN A 426 -8.51 13.19 9.26
CA ASN A 426 -8.97 12.73 7.95
C ASN A 426 -8.69 13.77 6.87
N LYS A 427 -8.96 15.05 7.13
CA LYS A 427 -8.71 16.15 6.19
C LYS A 427 -7.22 16.29 5.85
N LEU A 428 -6.34 16.17 6.83
CA LEU A 428 -4.89 16.16 6.62
C LEU A 428 -4.46 14.97 5.75
N ASN A 429 -4.94 13.76 6.08
CA ASN A 429 -4.61 12.54 5.35
C ASN A 429 -5.10 12.58 3.89
N GLU A 430 -6.30 13.11 3.64
CA GLU A 430 -6.84 13.33 2.29
C GLU A 430 -6.02 14.34 1.48
N ASN A 431 -5.26 15.23 2.14
CA ASN A 431 -4.35 16.19 1.50
C ASN A 431 -2.88 15.69 1.45
N GLY A 432 -2.65 14.41 1.74
CA GLY A 432 -1.31 13.80 1.71
C GLY A 432 -0.40 14.26 2.85
N ILE A 433 -0.96 14.73 3.98
CA ILE A 433 -0.22 15.10 5.19
C ILE A 433 -0.48 14.01 6.24
N PRO A 434 0.50 13.16 6.58
CA PRO A 434 0.28 12.06 7.51
C PRO A 434 -0.08 12.57 8.92
N ALA A 435 -1.30 12.27 9.34
CA ALA A 435 -1.86 12.65 10.61
C ALA A 435 -2.36 11.43 11.40
N TYR A 436 -2.13 11.44 12.71
CA TYR A 436 -2.33 10.31 13.61
C TYR A 436 -3.06 10.73 14.90
N PRO A 437 -3.75 9.82 15.58
CA PRO A 437 -4.42 10.13 16.85
C PRO A 437 -3.48 10.12 18.07
N GLU A 438 -2.22 9.70 17.90
CA GLU A 438 -1.25 9.49 18.97
C GLU A 438 0.14 10.02 18.52
N PRO A 439 0.91 10.67 19.42
CA PRO A 439 2.23 11.20 19.07
C PRO A 439 3.23 10.09 18.68
N GLU A 440 3.20 8.94 19.35
CA GLU A 440 4.12 7.83 19.08
C GLU A 440 3.94 7.28 17.67
N ARG A 441 2.69 7.26 17.16
CA ARG A 441 2.39 6.84 15.78
C ARG A 441 2.97 7.80 14.75
N ALA A 442 2.90 9.12 15.02
CA ALA A 442 3.52 10.13 14.17
C ALA A 442 5.04 9.99 14.16
N ILE A 443 5.65 9.86 15.34
CA ILE A 443 7.10 9.69 15.50
C ILE A 443 7.60 8.41 14.83
N LYS A 444 6.95 7.27 15.06
CA LYS A 444 7.34 5.99 14.44
C LYS A 444 7.23 6.01 12.92
N SER A 445 6.26 6.74 12.38
CA SER A 445 6.10 6.91 10.93
C SER A 445 7.19 7.80 10.33
N LEU A 446 7.58 8.88 11.03
CA LEU A 446 8.73 9.70 10.64
C LEU A 446 10.03 8.89 10.74
N SER A 447 10.22 8.12 11.81
CA SER A 447 11.35 7.20 11.98
C SER A 447 11.46 6.19 10.83
N ALA A 448 10.36 5.62 10.36
CA ALA A 448 10.36 4.71 9.21
C ALA A 448 10.92 5.39 7.94
N LEU A 449 10.57 6.65 7.70
CA LEU A 449 11.11 7.48 6.61
C LEU A 449 12.62 7.69 6.76
N TYR A 450 13.10 8.03 7.97
CA TYR A 450 14.54 8.15 8.26
C TYR A 450 15.31 6.84 8.08
N LYS A 451 14.76 5.72 8.56
CA LYS A 451 15.36 4.39 8.43
C LYS A 451 15.56 4.01 6.96
N TRP A 452 14.54 4.25 6.13
CA TRP A 452 14.65 4.01 4.69
C TRP A 452 15.65 4.98 4.02
N SER A 453 15.56 6.28 4.31
CA SER A 453 16.45 7.30 3.74
C SER A 453 17.93 7.01 4.03
N LYS A 454 18.28 6.75 5.30
CA LYS A 454 19.65 6.39 5.73
C LYS A 454 20.12 5.08 5.10
N TRP A 455 19.23 4.09 4.99
CA TRP A 455 19.58 2.85 4.31
C TRP A 455 19.89 3.10 2.83
N LYS A 456 19.05 3.87 2.14
CA LYS A 456 19.21 4.19 0.71
C LYS A 456 20.50 4.96 0.46
N GLU A 457 20.80 5.97 1.29
CA GLU A 457 22.04 6.75 1.20
C GLU A 457 23.29 5.88 1.31
N LYS A 458 23.31 4.94 2.28
CA LYS A 458 24.43 4.00 2.46
C LYS A 458 24.65 3.03 1.29
N HIS A 459 23.65 2.84 0.44
CA HIS A 459 23.67 1.87 -0.66
C HIS A 459 23.46 2.54 -2.03
N ARG A 460 23.81 3.82 -2.13
CA ARG A 460 23.63 4.62 -3.34
C ARG A 460 24.65 4.33 -4.45
N ASP A 461 25.72 3.60 -4.09
CA ASP A 461 26.80 3.16 -4.99
C ASP A 461 26.66 1.67 -5.38
#